data_AF-A0AAU0NW99-F1
#
_entry.id   AF-A0AAU0NW99-F1
#
_cell.length_a   1.000
_cell.length_b   1.000
_cell.length_c   1.000
_cell.angle_alpha   90.00
_cell.angle_beta   90.00
_cell.angle_gamma   90.00
#
_symmetry.space_group_name_H-M   'P 1'
#
loop_
_entity.id
_entity.type
_entity.pdbx_description
1 polymer ?
#
loop_
_entity_poly.entity_id
_entity_poly.type
_entity_poly.pdbx_seq_one_letter_code
_entity_poly.pdbx_strand_id
1 'polypeptide(L)'
;MNIIRYVTNAPAHILSTEIIHEIYSLRWQVEIMFKIWKSIFQIHLSKPVKIERFNCHLYGKFIAVLLSTVVVFTYRDDVYYEYSKQLSEYKAFSIVKSMLFNIKQAFFNNEITLLNLFQLIN
;
A
#
# COMPACT_ATOMS: atom_id res chain seq x y z
N MET A 1 -16.91 -4.32 -31.79
CA MET A 1 -17.37 -3.17 -30.97
C MET A 1 -17.55 -3.67 -29.54
N ASN A 2 -16.61 -3.37 -28.63
CA ASN A 2 -16.74 -3.75 -27.22
C ASN A 2 -17.70 -2.78 -26.54
N ILE A 3 -18.87 -3.26 -26.13
CA ILE A 3 -19.82 -2.48 -25.33
C ILE A 3 -19.42 -2.67 -23.87
N ILE A 4 -18.82 -1.65 -23.26
CA ILE A 4 -18.54 -1.64 -21.82
C ILE A 4 -19.85 -1.31 -21.11
N ARG A 5 -20.32 -2.22 -20.25
CA ARG A 5 -21.52 -2.01 -19.41
C ARG A 5 -21.12 -1.93 -17.95
N TYR A 6 -21.61 -0.91 -17.28
CA TYR A 6 -21.42 -0.71 -15.84
C TYR A 6 -22.75 -0.97 -15.12
N VAL A 7 -22.69 -1.64 -13.97
CA VAL A 7 -23.84 -1.87 -13.09
C VAL A 7 -23.49 -1.25 -11.74
N THR A 8 -24.33 -0.35 -11.25
CA THR A 8 -24.13 0.36 -9.98
C THR A 8 -25.46 0.53 -9.26
N ASN A 9 -25.43 0.50 -7.94
CA ASN A 9 -26.54 0.88 -7.07
C ASN A 9 -26.52 2.38 -6.73
N ALA A 10 -25.49 3.11 -7.16
CA ALA A 10 -25.39 4.55 -6.97
C ALA A 10 -26.39 5.27 -7.89
N PRO A 11 -27.16 6.25 -7.38
CA PRO A 11 -28.09 6.99 -8.19
C PRO A 11 -27.34 7.94 -9.15
N ALA A 12 -27.92 8.16 -10.33
CA ALA A 12 -27.28 8.90 -11.42
C ALA A 12 -26.89 10.36 -11.08
N HIS A 13 -27.52 10.97 -10.07
CA HIS A 13 -27.19 12.31 -9.60
C HIS A 13 -25.89 12.36 -8.76
N ILE A 14 -25.46 11.23 -8.19
CA ILE A 14 -24.20 11.10 -7.45
C ILE A 14 -23.09 10.60 -8.37
N LEU A 15 -23.42 9.66 -9.26
CA LEU A 15 -22.47 9.03 -10.16
C LEU A 15 -22.95 9.16 -11.61
N SER A 16 -22.41 10.16 -12.31
CA SER A 16 -22.70 10.36 -13.72
C SER A 16 -22.07 9.26 -14.58
N THR A 17 -22.65 9.05 -15.77
CA THR A 17 -22.14 8.10 -16.77
C THR A 17 -20.74 8.46 -17.27
N GLU A 18 -20.30 9.71 -17.11
CA GLU A 18 -18.96 10.18 -17.48
C GLU A 18 -17.92 9.74 -16.44
N ILE A 19 -18.24 9.87 -15.15
CA ILE A 19 -17.32 9.58 -14.03
C ILE A 19 -17.22 8.08 -13.75
N ILE A 20 -18.28 7.30 -14.05
CA ILE A 20 -18.30 5.85 -13.75
C ILE A 20 -17.14 5.11 -14.40
N HIS A 21 -16.71 5.54 -15.60
CA HIS A 21 -15.55 4.95 -16.26
C HIS A 21 -14.26 5.22 -15.47
N GLU A 22 -14.03 6.45 -15.02
CA GLU A 22 -12.84 6.82 -14.26
C GLU A 22 -12.78 6.05 -12.94
N ILE A 23 -13.89 5.99 -12.21
CA ILE A 23 -13.97 5.22 -10.96
C ILE A 23 -13.74 3.72 -11.22
N TYR A 24 -14.34 3.15 -12.27
CA TYR A 24 -14.15 1.73 -12.57
C TYR A 24 -12.71 1.42 -13.01
N SER A 25 -11.97 2.40 -13.55
CA SER A 25 -10.55 2.25 -13.86
C SER A 25 -9.68 2.07 -12.61
N LEU A 26 -10.08 2.66 -11.46
CA LEU A 26 -9.38 2.51 -10.18
C LEU A 26 -9.37 1.07 -9.67
N ARG A 27 -10.35 0.25 -10.07
CA ARG A 27 -10.41 -1.18 -9.71
C ARG A 27 -9.10 -1.91 -10.09
N TRP A 28 -8.53 -1.58 -11.25
CA TRP A 28 -7.28 -2.21 -11.69
C TRP A 28 -6.07 -1.73 -10.88
N GLN A 29 -6.03 -0.44 -10.50
CA GLN A 29 -5.00 0.10 -9.61
C GLN A 29 -5.01 -0.63 -8.25
N VAL A 30 -6.20 -0.80 -7.68
CA VAL A 30 -6.39 -1.59 -6.44
C VAL A 30 -5.90 -3.02 -6.62
N GLU A 31 -6.21 -3.67 -7.75
CA GLU A 31 -5.75 -5.02 -8.05
C GLU A 31 -4.22 -5.13 -8.13
N ILE A 32 -3.54 -4.17 -8.77
CA ILE A 32 -2.07 -4.10 -8.80
C ILE A 32 -1.51 -3.95 -7.40
N MET A 33 -2.06 -3.03 -6.61
CA MET A 33 -1.61 -2.79 -5.24
C MET A 33 -1.71 -4.06 -4.40
N PHE A 34 -2.82 -4.79 -4.49
CA PHE A 34 -2.97 -6.08 -3.83
C PHE A 34 -2.00 -7.15 -4.36
N LYS A 35 -1.67 -7.15 -5.65
CA LYS A 35 -0.64 -8.06 -6.22
C LYS A 35 0.73 -7.75 -5.63
N ILE A 36 1.11 -6.48 -5.53
CA ILE A 36 2.35 -6.02 -4.92
C ILE A 36 2.39 -6.44 -3.45
N TRP A 37 1.36 -6.15 -2.66
CA TRP A 37 1.30 -6.52 -1.24
C TRP A 37 1.36 -8.03 -1.03
N LYS A 38 0.65 -8.82 -1.85
CA LYS A 38 0.73 -10.28 -1.80
C LYS A 38 2.13 -10.80 -2.09
N SER A 39 2.80 -10.28 -3.11
CA SER A 39 4.15 -10.71 -3.48
C SER A 39 5.18 -10.29 -2.43
N ILE A 40 5.12 -9.05 -1.96
CA ILE A 40 6.14 -8.49 -1.08
C ILE A 40 5.92 -8.94 0.37
N PHE A 41 4.71 -8.84 0.91
CA PHE A 41 4.43 -9.18 2.32
C PHE A 41 3.95 -10.61 2.53
N GLN A 42 3.74 -11.36 1.44
CA GLN A 42 3.34 -12.77 1.49
C GLN A 42 2.08 -12.96 2.35
N ILE A 43 1.12 -12.02 2.27
CA ILE A 43 -0.09 -12.00 3.13
C ILE A 43 -0.96 -13.25 2.96
N HIS A 44 -0.93 -13.84 1.77
CA HIS A 44 -1.66 -15.05 1.40
C HIS A 44 -1.03 -16.33 1.97
N LEU A 45 0.24 -16.28 2.39
CA LEU A 45 0.91 -17.44 2.99
C LEU A 45 0.68 -17.48 4.49
N SER A 46 0.15 -18.59 4.99
CA SER A 46 0.03 -18.88 6.40
C SER A 46 0.39 -20.32 6.71
N LYS A 47 0.96 -20.54 7.90
CA LYS A 47 1.22 -21.88 8.42
C LYS A 47 -0.03 -22.35 9.17
N PRO A 48 -0.33 -23.65 9.20
CA PRO A 48 -1.39 -24.18 10.04
C PRO A 48 -1.03 -23.92 11.51
N VAL A 49 -1.74 -23.00 12.14
CA VAL A 49 -1.58 -22.59 13.55
C VAL A 49 -2.96 -22.36 14.17
N LYS A 50 -3.02 -22.27 15.50
CA LYS A 50 -4.26 -21.88 16.19
C LYS A 50 -4.79 -20.53 15.67
N ILE A 51 -6.10 -20.38 15.65
CA ILE A 51 -6.78 -19.21 15.06
C ILE A 51 -6.31 -17.89 15.69
N GLU A 52 -6.04 -17.87 16.99
CA GLU A 52 -5.58 -16.68 17.71
C GLU A 52 -4.19 -16.24 17.23
N ARG A 53 -3.29 -17.21 17.03
CA ARG A 53 -1.95 -16.96 16.49
C ARG A 53 -2.01 -16.52 15.03
N PHE A 54 -2.91 -17.12 14.25
CA PHE A 54 -3.14 -16.74 12.86
C PHE A 54 -3.62 -15.29 12.77
N ASN A 55 -4.65 -14.91 13.55
CA ASN A 55 -5.19 -13.56 13.56
C ASN A 55 -4.14 -12.52 13.96
N CYS A 56 -3.38 -12.79 15.03
CA CYS A 56 -2.29 -11.91 15.45
C CYS A 56 -1.23 -11.70 14.34
N HIS A 57 -0.81 -12.79 13.69
CA HIS A 57 0.14 -12.71 12.57
C HIS A 57 -0.43 -11.95 11.36
N LEU A 58 -1.70 -12.17 11.04
CA LEU A 58 -2.39 -11.50 9.94
C LEU A 58 -2.50 -9.98 10.20
N TYR A 59 -2.93 -9.58 11.39
CA TYR A 59 -2.97 -8.16 11.76
C TYR A 59 -1.58 -7.53 11.74
N GLY A 60 -0.55 -8.23 12.22
CA GLY A 60 0.83 -7.76 12.12
C GLY A 60 1.27 -7.50 10.67
N LYS A 61 0.90 -8.40 9.73
CA LYS A 61 1.14 -8.19 8.30
C LYS A 61 0.37 -6.99 7.76
N PHE A 62 -0.89 -6.79 8.14
CA PHE A 62 -1.67 -5.65 7.69
C PHE A 62 -1.11 -4.32 8.22
N ILE A 63 -0.68 -4.26 9.48
CA ILE A 63 -0.01 -3.08 10.03
C ILE A 63 1.27 -2.78 9.26
N ALA A 64 2.09 -3.80 8.96
CA ALA A 64 3.29 -3.63 8.15
C ALA A 64 2.99 -3.11 6.73
N VAL A 65 1.94 -3.63 6.08
CA VAL A 65 1.48 -3.15 4.77
C VAL A 65 1.01 -1.70 4.83
N LEU A 66 0.22 -1.34 5.85
CA LEU A 66 -0.28 0.03 6.04
C LEU A 66 0.87 1.02 6.22
N LEU A 67 1.80 0.73 7.15
CA LEU A 67 2.98 1.57 7.38
C LEU A 67 3.81 1.74 6.10
N SER A 68 4.05 0.65 5.38
CA SER A 68 4.81 0.71 4.14
C SER A 68 4.08 1.51 3.06
N THR A 69 2.75 1.41 3.00
CA THR A 69 1.93 2.15 2.03
C THR A 69 2.00 3.65 2.27
N VAL A 70 1.93 4.08 3.54
CA VAL A 70 2.09 5.49 3.90
C VAL A 70 3.46 6.00 3.44
N VAL A 71 4.54 5.32 3.78
CA VAL A 71 5.91 5.75 3.42
C VAL A 71 6.13 5.77 1.90
N VAL A 72 5.65 4.74 1.18
CA VAL A 72 5.83 4.67 -0.28
C VAL A 72 5.05 5.79 -0.98
N PHE A 73 3.82 6.07 -0.55
CA PHE A 73 3.01 7.10 -1.19
C PHE A 73 3.47 8.51 -0.88
N THR A 74 3.92 8.79 0.35
CA THR A 74 4.53 10.09 0.65
C THR A 74 5.77 10.31 -0.22
N TYR A 75 6.67 9.33 -0.28
CA TYR A 75 7.89 9.46 -1.07
C TYR A 75 7.63 9.52 -2.59
N ARG A 76 6.60 8.81 -3.07
CA ARG A 76 6.16 8.89 -4.47
C ARG A 76 5.77 10.33 -4.83
N ASP A 77 5.02 10.98 -3.96
CA ASP A 77 4.53 12.34 -4.22
C ASP A 77 5.68 13.35 -4.15
N ASP A 78 6.60 13.19 -3.20
CA ASP A 78 7.82 14.01 -3.09
C ASP A 78 8.72 13.89 -4.34
N VAL A 79 9.01 12.65 -4.77
CA VAL A 79 9.82 12.39 -5.97
C VAL A 79 9.16 12.93 -7.24
N TYR A 80 7.84 12.84 -7.33
CA TYR A 80 7.10 13.40 -8.46
C TYR A 80 7.19 14.92 -8.48
N TYR A 81 7.06 15.57 -7.32
CA TYR A 81 7.16 17.01 -7.20
C TYR A 81 8.56 17.53 -7.55
N GLU A 82 9.62 16.90 -7.02
CA GLU A 82 10.99 17.37 -7.18
C GLU A 82 11.60 17.00 -8.55
N TYR A 83 11.36 15.78 -9.02
CA TYR A 83 12.03 15.24 -10.21
C TYR A 83 11.10 15.03 -11.42
N SER A 84 9.79 15.25 -11.27
CA SER A 84 8.77 14.94 -12.30
C SER A 84 8.85 13.48 -12.79
N LYS A 85 9.22 12.56 -11.89
CA LYS A 85 9.38 11.13 -12.20
C LYS A 85 8.40 10.29 -11.40
N GLN A 86 7.84 9.28 -12.07
CA GLN A 86 7.04 8.27 -11.39
C GLN A 86 7.93 7.22 -10.76
N LEU A 87 7.56 6.82 -9.54
CA LEU A 87 8.27 5.81 -8.78
C LEU A 87 7.66 4.42 -9.02
N SER A 88 8.53 3.41 -9.17
CA SER A 88 8.10 2.02 -9.26
C SER A 88 7.63 1.52 -7.90
N GLU A 89 6.31 1.44 -7.72
CA GLU A 89 5.68 1.01 -6.47
C GLU A 89 6.24 -0.32 -5.97
N TYR A 90 6.37 -1.32 -6.85
CA TYR A 90 6.93 -2.63 -6.49
C TYR A 90 8.33 -2.51 -5.88
N LYS A 91 9.22 -1.71 -6.50
CA LYS A 91 10.59 -1.55 -6.00
C LYS A 91 10.61 -0.76 -4.69
N ALA A 92 9.83 0.29 -4.56
CA ALA A 92 9.76 1.06 -3.32
C ALA A 92 9.19 0.24 -2.16
N PHE A 93 8.10 -0.51 -2.37
CA PHE A 93 7.59 -1.42 -1.33
C PHE A 93 8.63 -2.47 -0.92
N SER A 94 9.43 -2.97 -1.87
CA SER A 94 10.50 -3.93 -1.56
C SER A 94 11.60 -3.30 -0.68
N ILE A 95 11.97 -2.04 -0.95
CA ILE A 95 12.96 -1.30 -0.16
C ILE A 95 12.39 -0.96 1.22
N VAL A 96 11.18 -0.41 1.30
CA VAL A 96 10.56 -0.06 2.59
C VAL A 96 10.36 -1.31 3.45
N LYS A 97 10.02 -2.46 2.85
CA LYS A 97 9.93 -3.73 3.59
C LYS A 97 11.27 -4.14 4.23
N SER A 98 12.42 -3.92 3.57
CA SER A 98 13.71 -4.22 4.19
C SER A 98 14.02 -3.24 5.34
N MET A 99 13.57 -1.99 5.23
CA MET A 99 13.69 -0.98 6.29
C MET A 99 12.78 -1.22 7.50
N LEU A 100 11.65 -1.92 7.34
CA LEU A 100 10.72 -2.22 8.45
C LEU A 100 11.40 -2.88 9.64
N PHE A 101 12.43 -3.70 9.41
CA PHE A 101 13.19 -4.31 10.50
C PHE A 101 13.93 -3.27 11.34
N ASN A 102 14.55 -2.28 10.69
CA ASN A 102 15.24 -1.18 11.35
C ASN A 102 14.26 -0.26 12.07
N ILE A 103 13.11 0.04 11.43
CA ILE A 103 12.01 0.78 12.04
C ILE A 103 11.55 0.08 13.33
N LYS A 104 11.30 -1.23 13.25
CA LYS A 104 10.91 -2.04 14.41
C LYS A 104 11.95 -1.94 15.53
N GLN A 105 13.23 -2.10 15.23
CA GLN A 105 14.29 -2.00 16.23
C GLN A 105 14.34 -0.62 16.88
N ALA A 106 14.26 0.45 16.09
CA ALA A 106 14.24 1.82 16.59
C ALA A 106 13.05 2.08 17.54
N PHE A 107 11.87 1.55 17.21
CA PHE A 107 10.70 1.64 18.09
C PHE A 107 10.87 0.94 19.43
N PHE A 108 11.53 -0.23 19.47
CA PHE A 108 11.69 -1.00 20.71
C PHE A 108 12.87 -0.55 21.58
N ASN A 109 13.92 0.03 20.98
CA ASN A 109 15.13 0.39 21.70
C ASN A 109 15.07 1.79 22.36
N ASN A 110 13.98 2.55 22.19
CA ASN A 110 13.79 3.91 22.74
C ASN A 110 14.91 4.93 22.41
N GLU A 111 15.85 4.60 21.53
CA GLU A 111 16.87 5.51 21.04
C GLU A 111 16.40 6.20 19.76
N ILE A 112 15.88 7.41 19.95
CA ILE A 112 15.87 8.51 18.98
C ILE A 112 14.93 8.33 17.77
N THR A 113 13.71 8.79 18.02
CA THR A 113 12.81 9.62 17.18
C THR A 113 12.67 9.26 15.71
N LEU A 114 11.41 8.96 15.35
CA LEU A 114 10.84 9.04 14.00
C LEU A 114 11.39 10.20 13.14
N LEU A 115 11.78 11.33 13.74
CA LEU A 115 12.47 12.46 13.09
C LEU A 115 13.73 12.06 12.30
N ASN A 116 14.54 11.11 12.78
CA ASN A 116 15.75 10.68 12.05
C ASN A 116 15.40 9.82 10.82
N LEU A 117 14.27 9.13 10.85
CA LEU A 117 13.79 8.36 9.70
C LEU A 117 13.26 9.28 8.61
N PHE A 118 12.60 10.38 8.98
CA PHE A 118 12.20 11.44 8.06
C PHE A 118 13.40 12.23 7.52
N GLN A 119 14.47 12.39 8.29
CA GLN A 119 15.72 13.02 7.81
C GLN A 119 16.51 12.17 6.80
N LEU A 120 16.31 10.85 6.78
CA LEU A 120 16.88 9.96 5.74
C LEU A 120 16.07 9.97 4.43
N ILE A 121 14.90 10.61 4.44
CA ILE A 121 13.98 10.71 3.30
C ILE A 121 14.09 12.10 2.61
N ASN A 122 14.64 13.11 3.31
CA ASN A 122 15.07 14.40 2.75
C ASN A 122 16.53 14.36 2.26
#